data_AF-A0A447U029-F1
#
_entry.id   AF-A0A447U029-F1
#
_cell.length_a   1.000
_cell.length_b   1.000
_cell.length_c   1.000
_cell.angle_alpha   90.00
_cell.angle_beta   90.00
_cell.angle_gamma   90.00
#
_symmetry.space_group_name_H-M   'P 1'
#
loop_
_entity.id
_entity.type
_entity.pdbx_description
1 polymer ?
#
loop_
_entity_poly.entity_id
_entity_poly.type
_entity_poly.pdbx_seq_one_letter_code
_entity_poly.pdbx_strand_id
1 'polypeptide(L)' 'MTAFIKKIAASKESEETQRYVGNLNGIEIKLTYYYKGDIVLRQISEHKLLYKTLKANNKEEAQKNAESSRRSLSGYAGFD' A
#
# COMPACT_ATOMS: atom_id res chain seq x y z
N MET A 1 -19.66 -14.66 11.49
CA MET A 1 -18.33 -14.24 11.00
C MET A 1 -17.38 -15.42 10.72
N THR A 2 -17.54 -16.56 11.39
CA THR A 2 -16.69 -17.77 11.24
C THR A 2 -16.88 -18.58 9.94
N ALA A 3 -18.04 -18.47 9.28
CA ALA A 3 -18.32 -19.23 8.06
C ALA A 3 -17.54 -18.70 6.83
N PHE A 4 -17.28 -17.39 6.76
CA PHE A 4 -16.57 -16.77 5.65
C PHE A 4 -15.09 -17.17 5.65
N ILE A 5 -14.46 -17.17 6.83
CA ILE A 5 -13.07 -17.59 7.03
C ILE A 5 -12.87 -19.06 6.60
N LYS A 6 -13.82 -19.95 6.91
CA LYS A 6 -13.73 -21.37 6.52
C LYS A 6 -13.80 -21.61 5.02
N LYS A 7 -14.53 -20.76 4.27
CA LYS A 7 -14.63 -20.89 2.80
C LYS A 7 -13.30 -20.55 2.10
N ILE A 8 -12.55 -19.58 2.64
CA ILE A 8 -11.24 -19.16 2.12
C ILE A 8 -10.19 -20.27 2.31
N ALA A 9 -10.23 -20.98 3.45
CA ALA A 9 -9.29 -22.07 3.73
C ALA A 9 -9.48 -23.31 2.85
N ALA A 10 -10.65 -23.44 2.20
CA ALA A 10 -10.97 -24.56 1.32
C ALA A 10 -10.69 -24.29 -0.17
N SER A 11 -10.41 -23.03 -0.56
CA SER A 11 -10.03 -22.72 -1.94
C SER A 11 -8.55 -23.03 -2.15
N LYS A 12 -8.27 -24.00 -3.02
CA LYS A 12 -6.92 -24.33 -3.54
C LYS A 12 -6.34 -23.23 -4.45
N GLU A 13 -6.83 -21.99 -4.33
CA GLU A 13 -6.34 -20.88 -5.12
C GLU A 13 -4.97 -20.44 -4.60
N SER A 14 -3.98 -20.59 -5.46
CA SER A 14 -2.65 -20.03 -5.29
C SER A 14 -2.76 -18.51 -5.11
N GLU A 15 -1.88 -17.95 -4.27
CA GLU A 15 -1.77 -16.49 -4.16
C GLU A 15 -1.39 -15.91 -5.52
N GLU A 16 -2.24 -15.02 -6.02
CA GLU A 16 -2.01 -14.30 -7.26
C GLU A 16 -1.45 -12.91 -6.95
N THR A 17 -0.63 -12.41 -7.87
CA THR A 17 -0.01 -11.08 -7.75
C THR A 17 -0.36 -10.24 -8.96
N GLN A 18 -0.93 -9.06 -8.72
CA GLN A 18 -1.19 -8.07 -9.77
C GLN A 18 -0.43 -6.78 -9.48
N ARG A 19 0.25 -6.25 -10.49
CA ARG A 19 1.05 -5.02 -10.39
C ARG A 19 0.50 -3.93 -11.29
N TYR A 20 0.26 -2.76 -10.70
CA TYR A 20 -0.13 -1.56 -11.40
C TYR A 20 0.96 -0.52 -11.23
N VAL A 21 1.34 0.11 -12.34
CA VAL A 21 2.26 1.24 -12.35
C VAL A 21 1.53 2.40 -13.02
N GLY A 22 1.44 3.52 -12.30
CA GLY A 22 0.82 4.74 -12.79
C GLY A 22 1.72 5.94 -12.54
N ASN A 23 1.59 6.97 -13.38
CA ASN A 23 2.17 8.27 -13.12
C ASN A 23 1.06 9.30 -12.98
N LEU A 24 0.99 9.97 -11.83
CA LEU A 24 0.01 11.01 -11.53
C LEU A 24 0.77 12.30 -11.20
N ASN A 25 0.66 13.31 -12.06
CA ASN A 25 1.31 14.62 -11.88
C ASN A 25 2.82 14.52 -11.57
N GLY A 26 3.53 13.60 -12.24
CA GLY A 26 4.97 13.39 -12.03
C GLY A 26 5.32 12.52 -10.81
N ILE A 27 4.33 12.02 -10.09
CA ILE A 27 4.50 11.03 -9.01
C ILE A 27 4.30 9.64 -9.61
N GLU A 28 5.33 8.80 -9.56
CA GLU A 28 5.21 7.40 -9.93
C GLU A 28 4.65 6.61 -8.76
N ILE A 29 3.57 5.87 -9.01
CA ILE A 29 2.87 5.04 -8.03
C ILE A 29 2.92 3.61 -8.54
N LYS A 30 3.44 2.71 -7.71
CA LYS A 30 3.42 1.27 -7.96
C LYS A 30 2.58 0.61 -6.88
N LEU A 31 1.54 -0.10 -7.30
CA LEU A 31 0.66 -0.86 -6.43
C LEU A 31 0.84 -2.33 -6.77
N THR A 32 1.23 -3.12 -5.78
CA THR A 32 1.28 -4.58 -5.89
C THR A 32 0.23 -5.17 -4.97
N TYR A 33 -0.73 -5.88 -5.55
CA TYR A 33 -1.79 -6.59 -4.85
C TYR A 33 -1.48 -8.07 -4.82
N TYR A 34 -1.57 -8.66 -3.64
CA TYR A 34 -1.56 -10.10 -3.41
C TYR A 34 -2.98 -10.50 -3.03
N TYR A 35 -3.61 -11.35 -3.83
CA TYR A 35 -5.02 -11.74 -3.65
C TYR A 35 -5.21 -13.24 -3.86
N LYS A 36 -6.34 -13.75 -3.35
CA LYS A 36 -6.84 -15.11 -3.61
C LYS A 36 -8.33 -15.00 -3.92
N GLY A 37 -8.72 -15.34 -5.14
CA GLY A 37 -10.06 -15.05 -5.66
C GLY A 37 -10.39 -13.56 -5.53
N ASP A 38 -11.57 -13.24 -5.01
CA ASP A 38 -12.03 -11.86 -4.83
C ASP A 38 -11.48 -11.16 -3.56
N ILE A 39 -10.50 -11.75 -2.86
CA ILE A 39 -10.01 -11.24 -1.57
C ILE A 39 -8.56 -10.77 -1.69
N VAL A 40 -8.33 -9.49 -1.45
CA VAL A 40 -6.99 -8.91 -1.31
C VAL A 40 -6.42 -9.27 0.08
N LEU A 41 -5.28 -9.95 0.10
CA LEU A 41 -4.58 -10.35 1.32
C LEU A 41 -3.58 -9.30 1.77
N ARG A 42 -2.83 -8.74 0.81
CA ARG A 42 -1.80 -7.72 1.07
C ARG A 42 -1.74 -6.74 -0.08
N GLN A 43 -1.59 -5.48 0.25
CA GLN A 43 -1.28 -4.43 -0.69
C GLN A 43 0.07 -3.81 -0.32
N ILE A 44 0.96 -3.73 -1.31
CA ILE A 44 2.20 -2.96 -1.21
C ILE A 44 2.04 -1.72 -2.10
N SER A 45 2.26 -0.55 -1.51
CA SER A 45 2.23 0.72 -2.23
C SER A 45 3.59 1.36 -2.17
N GLU A 46 4.21 1.52 -3.32
CA GLU A 46 5.48 2.22 -3.48
C GLU A 46 5.24 3.52 -4.24
N HIS A 47 5.67 4.63 -3.64
CA HIS A 47 5.50 5.96 -4.22
C HIS A 47 6.86 6.61 -4.43
N LYS A 48 7.11 7.09 -5.65
CA LYS A 48 8.24 7.96 -5.96
C LYS A 48 7.73 9.39 -6.02
N LEU A 49 7.87 10.08 -4.90
CA LEU A 49 7.49 11.48 -4.75
C LEU A 49 8.68 12.39 -5.06
N LEU A 50 8.45 13.47 -5.80
CA LEU A 50 9.43 14.55 -5.92
C LEU A 50 9.45 15.34 -4.61
N TYR A 51 10.61 15.76 -4.13
CA TYR A 51 10.70 16.55 -2.88
C TYR A 51 9.83 17.82 -2.90
N LYS A 52 9.69 18.44 -4.07
CA LYS A 52 8.82 19.60 -4.29
C LYS A 52 7.35 19.31 -3.95
N THR A 53 6.85 18.09 -4.17
CA THR A 53 5.45 17.75 -3.84
C THR A 53 5.22 17.61 -2.35
N LEU A 54 6.27 17.32 -1.58
CA LEU A 54 6.24 17.28 -0.11
C LEU A 54 6.55 18.63 0.55
N LYS A 55 6.67 19.71 -0.25
CA LYS A 55 7.13 21.04 0.18
C LYS A 55 8.45 20.96 0.98
N ALA A 56 9.29 19.98 0.66
CA ALA A 56 10.55 19.73 1.35
C ALA A 56 11.71 20.19 0.46
N ASN A 57 12.68 20.88 1.06
CA ASN A 57 13.86 21.37 0.35
C ASN A 57 15.04 20.38 0.43
N ASN A 58 14.98 19.42 1.37
CA ASN A 58 16.00 18.40 1.59
C ASN A 58 15.36 17.06 2.03
N LYS A 59 16.21 16.02 2.10
CA LYS A 59 15.81 14.65 2.46
C LYS A 59 15.24 14.54 3.88
N GLU A 60 15.81 15.25 4.85
CA GLU A 60 15.37 15.20 6.25
C GLU A 60 13.97 15.77 6.45
N GLU A 61 13.69 16.94 5.87
CA GLU A 61 12.35 17.53 5.91
C GLU A 61 11.31 16.64 5.21
N ALA A 62 11.69 16.03 4.08
CA ALA A 62 10.83 15.11 3.36
C ALA A 62 10.51 13.86 4.18
N GLN A 63 11.51 13.30 4.86
CA GLN A 63 11.35 12.14 5.73
C GLN A 63 10.45 12.48 6.92
N LYS A 64 10.66 13.62 7.58
CA LYS A 64 9.82 14.07 8.70
C LYS A 64 8.37 14.28 8.30
N ASN A 65 8.12 14.90 7.13
CA ASN A 65 6.76 15.11 6.62
C ASN A 65 6.10 13.78 6.22
N ALA A 66 6.86 12.85 5.63
CA ALA A 66 6.38 11.52 5.28
C ALA A 66 6.07 10.67 6.53
N GLU A 67 6.92 10.70 7.55
CA GLU A 67 6.72 10.01 8.82
C GLU A 67 5.52 10.56 9.59
N SER A 68 5.35 11.89 9.61
CA SER A 68 4.16 12.51 10.21
C SER A 68 2.88 12.03 9.51
N SER A 69 2.90 11.94 8.18
CA SER A 69 1.76 11.44 7.39
C SER A 69 1.52 9.95 7.64
N ARG A 70 2.59 9.15 7.80
CA ARG A 70 2.52 7.71 8.08
C ARG A 70 1.95 7.42 9.47
N ARG A 71 2.33 8.21 10.48
CA ARG A 71 1.83 8.07 11.86
C ARG A 71 0.32 8.36 11.96
N SER A 72 -0.19 9.30 11.17
CA SER A 72 -1.64 9.54 11.08
C SER A 72 -2.39 8.36 10.45
N LEU A 73 -1.75 7.63 9.52
CA LEU A 73 -2.35 6.48 8.84
C LEU A 73 -2.28 5.19 9.68
N SER A 74 -1.21 4.98 10.46
CA SER A 74 -1.06 3.80 11.33
C SER A 74 -2.06 3.78 12.50
N GLY A 75 -2.66 4.93 12.84
CA GLY A 75 -3.76 5.00 13.82
C GLY A 75 -5.07 4.38 13.30
N TYR A 76 -5.22 4.18 11.99
CA TYR A 76 -6.45 3.69 11.34
C TYR A 76 -6.37 2.26 10.83
N ALA A 77 -5.18 1.77 10.53
CA ALA A 77 -4.96 0.42 10.06
C ALA A 77 -3.71 -0.10 10.75
N GLY A 78 -3.84 -1.21 11.48
CA GLY A 78 -2.75 -1.92 12.17
C GLY A 78 -1.72 -2.48 11.17
N PHE A 79 -1.03 -1.57 10.49
CA PHE A 79 0.20 -1.81 9.74
C PHE A 79 1.33 -1.80 10.77
N ASP A 80 1.75 -3.00 11.15
CA ASP A 80 3.10 -3.24 11.67
C ASP A 80 4.10 -3.14 10.51
#